data_AF-A0A4Q9FM68-F1
#
_entry.id   AF-A0A4Q9FM68-F1
#
_cell.length_a   1.000
_cell.length_b   1.000
_cell.length_c   1.000
_cell.angle_alpha   90.00
_cell.angle_beta   90.00
_cell.angle_gamma   90.00
#
_symmetry.space_group_name_H-M   'P 1'
#
loop_
_entity.id
_entity.type
_entity.pdbx_description
1 polymer ?
#
loop_
_entity_poly.entity_id
_entity_poly.type
_entity_poly.pdbx_seq_one_letter_code
_entity_poly.pdbx_strand_id
1 'polypeptide(L)' 'SKAAKSLNISYKKAWQMLDAVNKSAKKPVTINSIGGKGGRGAELTEYGKSLVNAFDEINKNCWAFLDTELARIEKL' A
#
# COMPACT_ATOMS: atom_id res chain seq x y z
N SER A 1 -12.71 7.51 -2.52
CA SER A 1 -13.57 6.96 -3.58
C SER A 1 -12.80 6.71 -4.89
N LYS A 2 -11.97 7.66 -5.38
CA LYS A 2 -11.15 7.47 -6.60
C LYS A 2 -10.27 6.20 -6.55
N ALA A 3 -9.46 6.02 -5.50
CA ALA A 3 -8.61 4.83 -5.34
C ALA A 3 -9.41 3.51 -5.25
N ALA A 4 -10.56 3.52 -4.58
CA ALA A 4 -11.42 2.34 -4.51
C ALA A 4 -11.95 1.94 -5.90
N LYS A 5 -12.37 2.94 -6.70
CA LYS A 5 -12.81 2.73 -8.08
C LYS A 5 -11.68 2.23 -8.99
N SER A 6 -10.46 2.77 -8.88
CA SER A 6 -9.32 2.31 -9.68
C SER A 6 -8.91 0.88 -9.36
N LEU A 7 -9.13 0.43 -8.12
CA LEU A 7 -8.88 -0.95 -7.69
C LEU A 7 -10.10 -1.87 -7.86
N ASN A 8 -11.19 -1.38 -8.45
CA ASN A 8 -12.47 -2.09 -8.59
C ASN A 8 -12.98 -2.71 -7.27
N ILE A 9 -12.77 -2.00 -6.14
CA ILE A 9 -13.24 -2.40 -4.81
C ILE A 9 -14.28 -1.40 -4.28
N SER A 10 -15.14 -1.89 -3.39
CA SER A 10 -16.10 -1.01 -2.72
C SER A 10 -15.37 0.02 -1.85
N TYR A 11 -15.96 1.21 -1.72
CA TYR A 11 -15.42 2.27 -0.85
C TYR A 11 -15.27 1.80 0.60
N LYS A 12 -16.22 0.98 1.10
CA LYS A 12 -16.15 0.36 2.42
C LYS A 12 -14.94 -0.58 2.55
N LYS A 13 -14.68 -1.41 1.54
CA LYS A 13 -13.52 -2.31 1.52
C LYS A 13 -12.21 -1.52 1.52
N ALA A 14 -12.10 -0.47 0.71
CA ALA A 14 -10.94 0.41 0.70
C ALA A 14 -10.67 1.05 2.08
N TRP A 15 -11.72 1.51 2.77
CA TRP A 15 -11.59 2.04 4.13
C TRP A 15 -11.17 1.00 5.15
N GLN A 16 -11.74 -0.22 5.10
CA GLN A 16 -11.35 -1.30 6.00
C GLN A 16 -9.88 -1.68 5.83
N MET A 17 -9.36 -1.69 4.59
CA MET A 17 -7.95 -1.94 4.32
C MET A 17 -7.06 -0.82 4.89
N LEU A 18 -7.43 0.44 4.69
CA LEU A 18 -6.68 1.59 5.20
C LEU A 18 -6.69 1.66 6.73
N ASP A 19 -7.84 1.36 7.36
CA ASP A 19 -7.96 1.24 8.82
C ASP A 19 -7.11 0.09 9.37
N ALA A 20 -7.11 -1.07 8.70
CA ALA A 20 -6.26 -2.19 9.08
C ALA A 20 -4.76 -1.84 9.00
N VAL A 21 -4.33 -1.18 7.92
CA VAL A 21 -2.94 -0.73 7.75
C VAL A 21 -2.52 0.24 8.85
N ASN A 22 -3.37 1.23 9.16
CA ASN A 22 -3.11 2.17 10.25
C ASN A 22 -3.02 1.47 11.61
N LYS A 23 -3.89 0.48 11.88
CA LYS A 23 -3.89 -0.28 13.13
C LYS A 23 -2.68 -1.20 13.29
N SER A 24 -2.18 -1.79 12.20
CA SER A 24 -1.00 -2.66 12.22
C SER A 24 0.31 -1.89 12.30
N ALA A 25 0.31 -0.62 11.92
CA ALA A 25 1.53 0.17 11.82
C ALA A 25 1.89 0.87 13.14
N LYS A 26 3.18 1.15 13.34
CA LYS A 26 3.67 1.80 14.57
C LYS A 26 3.27 3.28 14.68
N LYS A 27 2.96 3.91 13.54
CA LYS A 27 2.55 5.31 13.43
C LYS A 27 1.43 5.39 12.38
N PRO A 28 0.56 6.41 12.43
CA PRO A 28 -0.45 6.62 11.40
C PRO A 28 0.19 6.69 10.01
N VAL A 29 -0.26 5.81 9.11
CA VAL A 29 0.17 5.72 7.71
C VAL A 29 -0.54 6.78 6.87
N THR A 30 -1.77 7.12 7.26
CA THR A 30 -2.58 8.13 6.58
C THR A 30 -3.15 9.15 7.56
N ILE A 31 -3.32 10.38 7.08
CA ILE A 31 -4.08 11.43 7.75
C ILE A 31 -5.38 11.66 6.98
N ASN A 32 -6.48 11.76 7.74
CA ASN A 32 -7.78 12.10 7.18
C ASN A 32 -7.95 13.62 7.19
N SER A 33 -8.34 14.20 6.06
CA SER A 33 -8.79 15.59 6.04
C SER A 33 -10.23 15.64 6.58
N ILE A 34 -10.39 16.12 7.81
CA ILE A 34 -11.71 16.30 8.46
C ILE A 34 -12.22 17.70 8.11
N GLY A 35 -13.14 17.80 7.15
CA GLY A 35 -14.11 18.91 7.09
C GLY A 35 -14.14 19.77 5.82
N GLY A 36 -15.36 20.11 5.39
CA GLY A 36 -15.65 21.11 4.34
C GLY A 36 -16.30 20.52 3.07
N LYS A 37 -17.05 21.37 2.33
CA LYS A 37 -17.86 21.09 1.11
C LYS A 37 -17.17 20.28 -0.02
N GLY A 38 -15.89 19.91 0.12
CA GLY A 38 -15.08 19.15 -0.85
C GLY A 38 -14.81 17.67 -0.51
N GLY A 39 -15.25 17.16 0.66
CA GLY A 39 -15.29 15.72 0.95
C GLY A 39 -14.10 15.15 1.75
N ARG A 40 -14.32 13.94 2.30
CA ARG A 40 -13.37 13.20 3.14
C ARG A 40 -12.24 12.60 2.28
N GLY A 41 -11.11 13.28 2.22
CA GLY A 41 -9.87 12.79 1.61
C GLY A 41 -8.96 12.08 2.62
N ALA A 42 -8.09 11.19 2.15
CA ALA A 42 -7.03 10.57 2.92
C ALA A 42 -5.70 10.80 2.19
N GLU A 43 -4.68 11.23 2.91
CA GLU A 43 -3.33 11.47 2.39
C GLU A 43 -2.32 10.64 3.18
N LEU A 44 -1.26 10.19 2.51
CA LEU A 44 -0.17 9.47 3.18
C LEU A 44 0.65 10.42 4.05
N THR A 45 0.99 9.97 5.25
CA THR A 45 2.01 10.61 6.07
C THR A 45 3.40 10.33 5.50
N GLU A 46 4.42 11.06 5.93
CA GLU A 46 5.81 10.74 5.57
C GLU A 46 6.19 9.32 5.98
N TYR A 47 5.73 8.86 7.15
CA TYR A 47 5.90 7.48 7.57
C TYR A 47 5.20 6.50 6.61
N GLY A 48 3.99 6.81 6.17
CA GLY A 48 3.28 6.00 5.19
C GLY A 48 3.98 5.92 3.84
N LYS A 49 4.57 7.02 3.37
CA LYS A 49 5.41 7.04 2.16
C LYS A 49 6.65 6.16 2.33
N SER A 50 7.33 6.24 3.48
CA SER A 50 8.49 5.38 3.76
C SER A 50 8.13 3.88 3.77
N LEU A 51 6.95 3.51 4.28
CA LEU A 51 6.48 2.13 4.26
C LEU A 51 6.21 1.63 2.83
N VAL A 52 5.60 2.46 1.98
CA VAL A 52 5.39 2.11 0.57
C VAL A 52 6.72 1.86 -0.13
N ASN A 53 7.69 2.77 0.05
CA ASN A 53 9.02 2.60 -0.54
C ASN A 53 9.72 1.33 -0.06
N ALA A 54 9.66 1.03 1.24
CA ALA A 54 10.25 -0.19 1.79
C ALA A 54 9.59 -1.46 1.24
N PHE A 55 8.26 -1.45 1.09
CA PHE A 55 7.53 -2.57 0.49
C PHE A 55 7.93 -2.80 -0.97
N ASP A 56 8.05 -1.73 -1.76
CA ASP A 56 8.48 -1.81 -3.17
C ASP A 56 9.92 -2.33 -3.30
N GLU A 57 10.82 -1.88 -2.43
CA GLU A 57 12.20 -2.37 -2.39
C GLU A 57 12.28 -3.86 -2.04
N ILE A 58 11.55 -4.30 -1.01
CA ILE A 58 11.47 -5.71 -0.62
C ILE A 58 10.93 -6.55 -1.79
N ASN A 59 9.84 -6.12 -2.43
CA ASN A 59 9.28 -6.85 -3.57
C ASN A 59 10.26 -6.96 -4.72
N LYS A 60 10.95 -5.87 -5.06
CA LYS A 60 11.99 -5.88 -6.11
C LYS A 60 13.07 -6.91 -5.80
N ASN A 61 13.53 -6.96 -4.55
CA ASN A 61 14.55 -7.91 -4.12
C ASN A 61 14.04 -9.35 -4.16
N CYS A 62 12.78 -9.59 -3.76
CA CYS A 62 12.14 -10.91 -3.87
C CYS A 62 12.05 -11.36 -5.33
N TRP A 63 11.62 -10.49 -6.26
CA TRP A 63 11.56 -10.83 -7.67
C TRP A 63 12.93 -11.15 -8.25
N ALA A 64 13.94 -10.33 -7.98
CA ALA A 64 15.30 -10.59 -8.44
C ALA A 64 15.86 -11.93 -7.91
N PHE A 65 15.55 -12.28 -6.67
CA PHE A 65 15.89 -13.58 -6.10
C PHE A 65 15.17 -14.72 -6.83
N LEU A 66 13.86 -14.60 -7.04
CA LEU A 66 13.07 -15.62 -7.75
C LEU A 66 13.55 -15.81 -9.18
N ASP A 67 13.86 -14.74 -9.91
CA ASP A 67 14.40 -14.80 -11.27
C ASP A 67 15.73 -15.57 -11.31
N THR A 68 16.59 -15.34 -10.30
CA THR A 68 17.87 -16.06 -10.16
C THR A 68 17.65 -17.55 -9.93
N GLU A 69 16.72 -17.92 -9.06
CA GLU A 69 16.43 -19.33 -8.77
C GLU A 69 15.72 -20.04 -9.92
N LEU A 70 14.83 -19.36 -10.64
CA LEU A 70 14.19 -19.90 -11.84
C LEU A 70 15.24 -20.22 -12.91
N ALA A 71 16.18 -19.30 -13.17
CA ALA A 71 17.26 -19.52 -14.13
C ALA A 71 18.22 -20.65 -13.71
N ARG A 72 18.31 -20.95 -12.40
CA ARG A 72 19.07 -22.10 -11.87
C ARG A 72 18.33 -23.40 -12.18
N ILE A 73 17.02 -23.44 -11.98
CA ILE A 73 16.17 -24.62 -12.21
C ILE A 73 16.12 -24.98 -13.69
N GLU A 74 16.03 -24.01 -14.60
CA GLU A 74 16.02 -24.25 -16.06
C GLU A 74 17.30 -24.88 -16.61
N LYS A 75 18.40 -24.84 -15.84
CA LYS A 75 19.69 -25.42 -16.21
C LYS A 75 19.91 -26.83 -15.64
N LEU A 76 18.96 -27.35 -14.87
CA LEU A 76 18.93 -28.76 -14.47
C LEU A 76 18.48 -29.63 -15.65
#